data_AF-A0A4R5E6Z2-F1
#
_entry.id   AF-A0A4R5E6Z2-F1
#
_cell.length_a   1.000
_cell.length_b   1.000
_cell.length_c   1.000
_cell.angle_alpha   90.00
_cell.angle_beta   90.00
_cell.angle_gamma   90.00
#
_symmetry.space_group_name_H-M   'P 1'
#
loop_
_entity.id
_entity.type
_entity.pdbx_description
1 polymer ?
#
loop_
_entity_poly.entity_id
_entity_poly.type
_entity_poly.pdbx_seq_one_letter_code
_entity_poly.pdbx_strand_id
1 'polypeptide(L)'
;MNPTRSAAQALPEARFEEFAGASHAVFLTSGCARGKIAAFVADPAGVPAAPCADATPRPDDLHVTGAPYLISRSPWLAAPFAVFALASLVQLVSGARRGRALAAYGGLAGVAFTGIVAQSAHTLAGANGAALAVGVPGTTVAYTSIAVASALLTAGALLRERGWPQVAATVICAGFLIWWYTWFL
;
A
#
# COMPACT_ATOMS: atom_id res chain seq x y z
N MET A 1 -32.38 -6.40 -1.38
CA MET A 1 -32.51 -5.85 -2.76
C MET A 1 -31.25 -5.05 -3.02
N ASN A 2 -30.45 -5.41 -4.04
CA ASN A 2 -29.15 -4.77 -4.31
C ASN A 2 -29.40 -3.44 -5.07
N PRO A 3 -29.06 -2.26 -4.51
CA PRO A 3 -29.43 -0.96 -5.08
C PRO A 3 -28.85 -0.72 -6.49
N THR A 4 -27.75 -1.39 -6.83
CA THR A 4 -27.11 -1.34 -8.15
C THR A 4 -27.95 -2.03 -9.23
N ARG A 5 -28.63 -3.13 -8.89
CA ARG A 5 -29.51 -3.85 -9.80
C ARG A 5 -30.73 -3.03 -10.17
N SER A 6 -31.34 -2.35 -9.20
CA SER A 6 -32.49 -1.46 -9.45
C SER A 6 -32.10 -0.24 -10.30
N ALA A 7 -30.90 0.29 -10.11
CA ALA A 7 -30.41 1.42 -10.91
C ALA A 7 -30.16 1.04 -12.37
N ALA A 8 -29.58 -0.15 -12.62
CA ALA A 8 -29.34 -0.62 -13.99
C ALA A 8 -30.65 -0.94 -14.74
N GLN A 9 -31.67 -1.46 -14.05
CA GLN A 9 -32.98 -1.72 -14.64
C GLN A 9 -33.76 -0.46 -15.03
N ALA A 10 -33.37 0.71 -14.51
CA ALA A 10 -33.99 1.99 -14.83
C ALA A 10 -33.46 2.63 -16.12
N LEU A 11 -32.37 2.09 -16.71
CA LEU A 11 -31.78 2.59 -17.94
C LEU A 11 -32.33 1.84 -19.16
N PRO A 12 -32.85 2.53 -20.20
CA PRO A 12 -33.30 1.88 -21.41
C PRO A 12 -32.12 1.19 -22.12
N GLU A 13 -32.33 -0.06 -22.52
CA GLU A 13 -31.33 -0.96 -23.14
C GLU A 13 -30.12 -1.36 -22.25
N ALA A 14 -30.11 -0.99 -20.97
CA ALA A 14 -29.03 -1.40 -20.08
C ALA A 14 -29.13 -2.91 -19.76
N ARG A 15 -27.97 -3.57 -19.79
CA ARG A 15 -27.81 -4.94 -19.30
C ARG A 15 -26.93 -4.94 -18.06
N PHE A 16 -27.34 -5.72 -17.08
CA PHE A 16 -26.69 -5.84 -15.78
C PHE A 16 -26.21 -7.27 -15.59
N GLU A 17 -24.90 -7.43 -15.41
CA GLU A 17 -24.27 -8.72 -15.17
C GLU A 17 -23.57 -8.68 -13.81
N GLU A 18 -23.93 -9.61 -12.91
CA GLU A 18 -23.27 -9.80 -11.61
C GLU A 18 -22.25 -10.93 -11.73
N PHE A 19 -20.96 -10.61 -11.60
CA PHE A 19 -19.93 -11.64 -11.54
C PHE A 19 -19.77 -12.09 -10.08
N ALA A 20 -20.28 -13.29 -9.77
CA ALA A 20 -20.24 -13.85 -8.42
C ALA A 20 -18.79 -13.95 -7.91
N GLY A 21 -18.54 -13.48 -6.68
CA GLY A 21 -17.22 -13.54 -6.04
C GLY A 21 -16.22 -12.45 -6.45
N ALA A 22 -16.56 -11.57 -7.40
CA ALA A 22 -15.73 -10.45 -7.81
C ALA A 22 -16.26 -9.13 -7.22
N SER A 23 -15.46 -8.46 -6.41
CA SER A 23 -15.73 -7.07 -6.02
C SER A 23 -15.22 -6.12 -7.12
N HIS A 24 -15.68 -4.85 -7.16
CA HIS A 24 -15.19 -3.81 -8.09
C HIS A 24 -13.65 -3.75 -8.13
N ALA A 25 -13.02 -3.99 -6.99
CA ALA A 25 -11.58 -4.17 -6.81
C ALA A 25 -10.97 -5.27 -7.71
N VAL A 26 -11.60 -6.45 -7.80
CA VAL A 26 -11.14 -7.60 -8.60
C VAL A 26 -11.21 -7.31 -10.11
N PHE A 27 -12.18 -6.49 -10.54
CA PHE A 27 -12.27 -6.05 -11.93
C PHE A 27 -11.13 -5.13 -12.34
N LEU A 28 -10.70 -4.24 -11.44
CA LEU A 28 -9.58 -3.35 -11.69
C LEU A 28 -8.25 -4.13 -11.66
N THR A 29 -8.10 -5.09 -10.75
CA THR A 29 -6.82 -5.79 -10.54
C THR A 29 -6.56 -6.92 -11.53
N SER A 30 -7.57 -7.54 -12.16
CA SER A 30 -7.38 -8.72 -13.02
C SER A 30 -7.44 -8.41 -14.53
N GLY A 31 -6.45 -8.90 -15.28
CA GLY A 31 -6.40 -8.77 -16.73
C GLY A 31 -7.55 -9.52 -17.44
N CYS A 32 -7.93 -10.70 -16.93
CA CYS A 32 -9.08 -11.45 -17.42
C CYS A 32 -10.39 -10.65 -17.28
N ALA A 33 -10.65 -10.02 -16.13
CA ALA A 33 -11.86 -9.24 -15.95
C ALA A 33 -11.87 -7.97 -16.82
N ARG A 34 -10.73 -7.29 -16.97
CA ARG A 34 -10.59 -6.17 -17.92
C ARG A 34 -10.89 -6.60 -19.36
N GLY A 35 -10.37 -7.75 -19.78
CA GLY A 35 -10.67 -8.35 -21.08
C GLY A 35 -12.16 -8.68 -21.26
N LYS A 36 -12.82 -9.17 -20.20
CA LYS A 36 -14.27 -9.43 -20.22
C LYS A 36 -15.12 -8.17 -20.30
N ILE A 37 -14.76 -7.10 -19.61
CA ILE A 37 -15.45 -5.81 -19.74
C ILE A 37 -15.30 -5.28 -21.18
N ALA A 38 -14.10 -5.32 -21.74
CA ALA A 38 -13.87 -4.91 -23.12
C ALA A 38 -14.68 -5.76 -24.11
N ALA A 39 -14.72 -7.08 -23.92
CA ALA A 39 -15.53 -7.99 -24.73
C ALA A 39 -17.03 -7.73 -24.58
N PHE A 40 -17.52 -7.43 -23.36
CA PHE A 40 -18.93 -7.13 -23.11
C PHE A 40 -19.35 -5.81 -23.74
N VAL A 41 -18.48 -4.80 -23.70
CA VAL A 41 -18.71 -3.51 -24.39
C VAL A 41 -18.71 -3.69 -25.92
N ALA A 42 -17.87 -4.58 -26.45
CA ALA A 42 -17.78 -4.83 -27.88
C ALA A 42 -18.93 -5.69 -28.43
N ASP A 43 -19.33 -6.74 -27.71
CA ASP A 43 -20.45 -7.62 -28.05
C ASP A 43 -21.19 -8.08 -26.77
N PRO A 44 -22.25 -7.38 -26.36
CA PRO A 44 -22.98 -7.71 -25.15
C PRO A 44 -23.80 -9.00 -25.26
N ALA A 45 -24.02 -9.54 -26.46
CA ALA A 45 -24.81 -10.76 -26.68
C ALA A 45 -23.96 -12.04 -26.69
N GLY A 46 -22.65 -11.92 -26.94
CA GLY A 46 -21.74 -13.05 -27.12
C GLY A 46 -20.88 -13.43 -25.93
N VAL A 47 -20.88 -12.67 -24.82
CA VAL A 47 -19.94 -12.92 -23.72
C VAL A 47 -20.46 -13.97 -22.73
N PRO A 48 -19.78 -15.12 -22.56
CA PRO A 48 -20.15 -16.10 -21.55
C PRO A 48 -19.87 -15.58 -20.12
N ALA A 49 -20.87 -15.71 -19.24
CA ALA A 49 -20.87 -15.32 -17.83
C ALA A 49 -19.94 -16.16 -16.91
N ALA A 50 -19.06 -16.98 -17.48
CA ALA A 50 -18.16 -17.82 -16.70
C ALA A 50 -17.23 -16.96 -15.80
N PRO A 51 -16.99 -17.29 -14.53
CA PRO A 51 -16.03 -16.55 -13.71
C PRO A 51 -14.62 -16.66 -14.30
N CYS A 52 -13.82 -15.60 -14.15
CA CYS A 52 -12.39 -15.66 -14.45
C CYS A 52 -11.74 -16.65 -13.47
N ALA A 53 -11.24 -17.79 -13.97
CA ALA A 53 -10.65 -18.85 -13.16
C ALA A 53 -9.38 -18.40 -12.41
N ASP A 54 -8.71 -17.34 -12.88
CA ASP A 54 -7.39 -16.91 -12.39
C ASP A 54 -7.41 -15.84 -11.29
N ALA A 55 -8.58 -15.40 -10.82
CA ALA A 55 -8.65 -14.24 -9.94
C ALA A 55 -9.67 -14.41 -8.83
N THR A 56 -9.46 -15.38 -7.95
CA THR A 56 -9.76 -15.14 -6.54
C THR A 56 -8.48 -14.61 -5.89
N PRO A 57 -8.19 -13.28 -5.92
CA PRO A 57 -7.31 -12.74 -4.91
C PRO A 57 -7.90 -13.15 -3.56
N ARG A 58 -7.13 -13.83 -2.72
CA ARG A 58 -7.66 -14.14 -1.39
C ARG A 58 -7.94 -12.79 -0.72
N PRO A 59 -9.04 -12.67 0.03
CA PRO A 59 -9.35 -11.44 0.77
C PRO A 59 -8.17 -10.93 1.62
N ASP A 60 -7.27 -11.82 2.02
CA ASP A 60 -6.09 -11.52 2.84
C ASP A 60 -4.85 -11.04 2.05
N ASP A 61 -4.86 -11.09 0.71
CA ASP A 61 -3.68 -10.78 -0.11
C ASP A 61 -3.50 -9.27 -0.36
N LEU A 62 -4.55 -8.47 -0.18
CA LEU A 62 -4.54 -7.03 -0.48
C LEU A 62 -5.21 -6.23 0.64
N HIS A 63 -4.45 -5.30 1.22
CA HIS A 63 -5.01 -4.29 2.11
C HIS A 63 -5.64 -3.18 1.27
N VAL A 64 -6.95 -3.00 1.40
CA VAL A 64 -7.73 -2.05 0.61
C VAL A 64 -7.43 -0.63 1.08
N THR A 65 -6.77 0.16 0.22
CA THR A 65 -6.44 1.57 0.48
C THR A 65 -6.33 2.34 -0.84
N GLY A 66 -6.87 3.56 -0.87
CA GLY A 66 -6.71 4.46 -2.01
C GLY A 66 -5.39 5.24 -2.02
N ALA A 67 -4.55 5.07 -0.99
CA ALA A 67 -3.32 5.85 -0.83
C ALA A 67 -2.35 5.76 -2.04
N PRO A 68 -2.08 4.58 -2.64
CA PRO A 68 -1.14 4.50 -3.76
C PRO A 68 -1.67 5.20 -5.02
N TYR A 69 -2.98 5.14 -5.26
CA TYR A 69 -3.64 5.90 -6.33
C TYR A 69 -3.45 7.40 -6.13
N LEU A 70 -3.73 7.91 -4.92
CA LEU A 70 -3.56 9.33 -4.63
C LEU A 70 -2.09 9.77 -4.74
N ILE A 71 -1.14 8.94 -4.27
CA ILE A 71 0.30 9.20 -4.42
C ILE A 71 0.70 9.26 -5.90
N SER A 72 0.17 8.37 -6.76
CA SER A 72 0.47 8.41 -8.19
C SER A 72 -0.01 9.69 -8.87
N ARG A 73 -1.13 10.27 -8.41
CA ARG A 73 -1.68 11.54 -8.89
C ARG A 73 -1.04 12.77 -8.24
N SER A 74 -0.46 12.59 -7.05
CA SER A 74 0.10 13.65 -6.23
C SER A 74 1.29 13.11 -5.43
N PRO A 75 2.49 13.05 -6.05
CA PRO A 75 3.67 12.41 -5.46
C PRO A 75 4.10 13.01 -4.13
N TRP A 76 3.76 14.27 -3.87
CA TRP A 76 4.05 14.96 -2.62
C TRP A 76 3.38 14.30 -1.40
N LEU A 77 2.31 13.52 -1.59
CA LEU A 77 1.68 12.75 -0.52
C LEU A 77 2.60 11.65 0.03
N ALA A 78 3.62 11.22 -0.72
CA ALA A 78 4.66 10.30 -0.25
C ALA A 78 5.77 10.99 0.56
N ALA A 79 5.68 12.32 0.79
CA ALA A 79 6.71 13.05 1.52
C ALA A 79 6.99 12.49 2.93
N PRO A 80 6.01 12.09 3.76
CA PRO A 80 6.28 11.51 5.08
C PRO A 80 7.11 10.23 4.98
N PHE A 81 6.83 9.38 3.99
CA PHE A 81 7.60 8.16 3.72
C PHE A 81 9.04 8.47 3.29
N ALA A 82 9.22 9.45 2.39
CA ALA A 82 10.55 9.86 1.93
C ALA A 82 11.40 10.48 3.05
N VAL A 83 10.79 11.33 3.89
CA VAL A 83 11.45 11.95 5.05
C VAL A 83 11.84 10.89 6.08
N PHE A 84 10.98 9.91 6.35
CA PHE A 84 11.30 8.78 7.22
C PHE A 84 12.48 7.97 6.68
N ALA A 85 12.45 7.59 5.39
CA ALA A 85 13.53 6.85 4.75
C ALA A 85 14.88 7.58 4.85
N LEU A 86 14.88 8.89 4.58
CA LEU A 86 16.07 9.73 4.69
C LEU A 86 16.57 9.81 6.15
N ALA A 87 15.68 10.02 7.11
CA ALA A 87 16.03 10.07 8.52
C ALA A 87 16.62 8.75 9.00
N SER A 88 16.02 7.61 8.64
CA SER A 88 16.54 6.28 8.96
C SER A 88 17.92 6.03 8.35
N LEU A 89 18.15 6.46 7.11
CA LEU A 89 19.45 6.34 6.44
C LEU A 89 20.52 7.21 7.12
N VAL A 90 20.20 8.47 7.42
CA VAL A 90 21.11 9.36 8.17
C VAL A 90 21.41 8.80 9.55
N GLN A 91 20.41 8.26 10.24
CA GLN A 91 20.56 7.66 11.56
C GLN A 91 21.42 6.38 11.49
N LEU A 92 21.28 5.56 10.45
CA LEU A 92 22.12 4.39 10.21
C LEU A 92 23.57 4.81 10.00
N VAL A 93 23.84 5.73 9.08
CA VAL A 93 25.21 6.17 8.75
C VAL A 93 25.86 6.87 9.94
N SER A 94 25.15 7.78 10.60
CA SER A 94 25.69 8.51 11.75
C SER A 94 25.85 7.62 12.99
N GLY A 95 24.91 6.71 13.24
CA GLY A 95 24.96 5.74 14.32
C GLY A 95 26.13 4.76 14.16
N ALA A 96 26.31 4.23 12.95
CA ALA A 96 27.42 3.32 12.63
C ALA A 96 28.78 4.02 12.78
N ARG A 97 28.92 5.26 12.28
CA ARG A 97 30.18 6.02 12.37
C ARG A 97 30.55 6.43 13.80
N ARG A 98 29.56 6.62 14.68
CA ARG A 98 29.77 7.05 16.07
C ARG A 98 29.76 5.89 17.08
N GLY A 99 29.69 4.64 16.62
CA GLY A 99 29.62 3.46 17.51
C GLY A 99 28.32 3.37 18.32
N ARG A 100 27.26 4.08 17.92
CA ARG A 100 25.97 4.11 18.63
C ARG A 100 25.08 2.99 18.10
N ALA A 101 25.27 1.79 18.63
CA ALA A 101 24.59 0.57 18.16
C ALA A 101 23.06 0.71 18.08
N LEU A 102 22.40 1.24 19.12
CA LEU A 102 20.94 1.41 19.11
C LEU A 102 20.43 2.33 17.99
N ALA A 103 21.11 3.46 17.77
CA ALA A 103 20.75 4.37 16.69
C ALA A 103 20.95 3.70 15.33
N ALA A 104 22.07 2.98 15.15
CA ALA A 104 22.36 2.25 13.92
C ALA A 104 21.31 1.17 13.63
N TYR A 105 20.93 0.35 14.62
CA TYR A 105 19.88 -0.66 14.44
C TYR A 105 18.51 -0.06 14.18
N GLY A 106 18.15 1.06 14.84
CA GLY A 106 16.92 1.79 14.55
C GLY A 106 16.88 2.29 13.11
N GLY A 107 17.99 2.87 12.63
CA GLY A 107 18.13 3.29 11.23
C GLY A 107 18.08 2.11 10.24
N LEU A 108 18.73 1.00 10.56
CA LEU A 108 18.72 -0.21 9.74
C LEU A 108 17.31 -0.78 9.59
N ALA A 109 16.55 -0.87 10.68
CA ALA A 109 15.16 -1.34 10.66
C ALA A 109 14.29 -0.42 9.79
N GLY A 110 14.46 0.91 9.90
CA GLY A 110 13.73 1.86 9.08
C GLY A 110 14.07 1.75 7.59
N VAL A 111 15.36 1.63 7.24
CA VAL A 111 15.80 1.41 5.85
C VAL A 111 15.27 0.07 5.32
N ALA A 112 15.33 -1.00 6.11
CA ALA A 112 14.80 -2.30 5.72
C ALA A 112 13.29 -2.24 5.44
N PHE A 113 12.52 -1.62 6.33
CA PHE A 113 11.09 -1.40 6.14
C PHE A 113 10.80 -0.63 4.84
N THR A 114 11.46 0.52 4.64
CA THR A 114 11.22 1.35 3.45
C THR A 114 11.58 0.62 2.16
N GLY A 115 12.68 -0.14 2.15
CA GLY A 115 13.09 -0.96 1.01
C GLY A 115 12.09 -2.07 0.71
N ILE A 116 11.60 -2.79 1.72
CA ILE A 116 10.61 -3.86 1.55
C ILE A 116 9.29 -3.29 1.01
N VAL A 117 8.81 -2.17 1.54
CA VAL A 117 7.57 -1.53 1.09
C VAL A 117 7.70 -1.05 -0.36
N ALA A 118 8.81 -0.36 -0.69
CA ALA A 118 9.07 0.11 -2.04
C ALA A 118 9.18 -1.05 -3.04
N GLN A 119 9.90 -2.11 -2.68
CA GLN A 119 10.04 -3.30 -3.52
C GLN A 119 8.69 -3.99 -3.72
N SER A 120 7.88 -4.12 -2.67
CA SER A 120 6.55 -4.73 -2.73
C SER A 120 5.59 -3.92 -3.62
N ALA A 121 5.66 -2.59 -3.56
CA ALA A 121 4.91 -1.72 -4.47
C ALA A 121 5.40 -1.86 -5.92
N HIS A 122 6.70 -1.98 -6.14
CA HIS A 122 7.29 -2.13 -7.47
C HIS A 122 6.95 -3.47 -8.13
N THR A 123 7.03 -4.58 -7.38
CA THR A 123 6.64 -5.90 -7.87
C THR A 123 5.16 -5.95 -8.20
N LEU A 124 4.30 -5.34 -7.37
CA LEU A 124 2.88 -5.24 -7.64
C LEU A 124 2.59 -4.39 -8.88
N ALA A 125 3.28 -3.25 -9.05
CA ALA A 125 3.17 -2.41 -10.24
C ALA A 125 3.53 -3.17 -11.52
N GLY A 126 4.62 -3.95 -11.48
CA GLY A 126 5.09 -4.75 -12.61
C GLY A 126 4.16 -5.92 -12.96
N ALA A 127 3.53 -6.54 -11.96
CA ALA A 127 2.59 -7.64 -12.17
C ALA A 127 1.20 -7.14 -12.62
N ASN A 128 0.66 -6.11 -11.95
CA ASN A 128 -0.67 -5.54 -12.21
C ASN A 128 -0.73 -4.07 -11.76
N GLY A 129 -0.37 -3.13 -12.65
CA GLY A 129 -0.40 -1.69 -12.33
C GLY A 129 -1.76 -1.15 -11.85
N ALA A 130 -2.86 -1.78 -12.26
CA ALA A 130 -4.20 -1.42 -11.81
C ALA A 130 -4.53 -1.93 -10.39
N ALA A 131 -3.75 -2.84 -9.82
CA ALA A 131 -3.93 -3.31 -8.45
C ALA A 131 -3.55 -2.25 -7.40
N LEU A 132 -2.58 -1.38 -7.72
CA LEU A 132 -2.22 -0.23 -6.88
C LEU A 132 -3.34 0.81 -6.79
N ALA A 133 -4.31 0.79 -7.70
CA ALA A 133 -5.48 1.67 -7.60
C ALA A 133 -6.44 1.25 -6.48
N VAL A 134 -6.30 0.02 -5.99
CA VAL A 134 -7.25 -0.63 -5.09
C VAL A 134 -6.65 -0.90 -3.71
N GLY A 135 -5.32 -1.02 -3.63
CA GLY A 135 -4.66 -1.29 -2.36
C GLY A 135 -3.17 -1.56 -2.45
N VAL A 136 -2.63 -2.01 -1.33
CA VAL A 136 -1.24 -2.45 -1.17
C VAL A 136 -1.20 -3.94 -0.79
N PRO A 137 -0.09 -4.65 -1.02
CA PRO A 137 0.03 -6.05 -0.61
C PRO A 137 -0.29 -6.23 0.88
N GLY A 138 -1.09 -7.23 1.26
CA GLY A 138 -1.48 -7.49 2.65
C GLY A 138 -0.29 -7.71 3.61
N THR A 139 0.83 -8.19 3.08
CA THR A 139 2.11 -8.30 3.79
C THR A 139 2.65 -6.95 4.31
N THR A 140 2.21 -5.84 3.73
CA THR A 140 2.57 -4.47 4.16
C THR A 140 2.13 -4.20 5.60
N VAL A 141 0.99 -4.75 6.03
CA VAL A 141 0.53 -4.66 7.42
C VAL A 141 1.51 -5.39 8.34
N ALA A 142 1.91 -6.61 7.98
CA ALA A 142 2.89 -7.39 8.76
C ALA A 142 4.25 -6.68 8.88
N TYR A 143 4.72 -6.04 7.80
CA TYR A 143 5.98 -5.29 7.80
C TYR A 143 5.94 -4.01 8.64
N THR A 144 4.75 -3.51 9.01
CA THR A 144 4.63 -2.33 9.87
C THR A 144 5.27 -2.56 11.25
N SER A 145 5.33 -3.81 11.72
CA SER A 145 6.08 -4.18 12.93
C SER A 145 7.56 -3.76 12.89
N ILE A 146 8.18 -3.77 11.71
CA ILE A 146 9.57 -3.34 11.51
C ILE A 146 9.70 -1.82 11.67
N ALA A 147 8.74 -1.06 11.15
CA ALA A 147 8.69 0.39 11.35
C ALA A 147 8.47 0.76 12.82
N VAL A 148 7.61 0.03 13.53
CA VAL A 148 7.42 0.19 14.98
C VAL A 148 8.71 -0.13 15.73
N ALA A 149 9.39 -1.23 15.40
CA ALA A 149 10.68 -1.57 16.01
C ALA A 149 11.73 -0.48 15.76
N SER A 150 11.79 0.09 14.55
CA SER A 150 12.64 1.23 14.23
C SER A 150 12.35 2.44 15.13
N ALA A 151 11.08 2.80 15.29
CA ALA A 151 10.66 3.92 16.14
C ALA A 151 11.03 3.69 17.62
N LEU A 152 10.80 2.47 18.14
CA LEU A 152 11.15 2.10 19.51
C LEU A 152 12.66 2.14 19.77
N LEU A 153 13.46 1.63 18.83
CA LEU A 153 14.93 1.68 18.92
C LEU A 153 15.45 3.13 18.88
N THR A 154 14.87 3.96 18.03
CA THR A 154 15.19 5.40 17.94
C THR A 154 14.81 6.14 19.21
N ALA A 155 13.64 5.84 19.80
CA ALA A 155 13.23 6.40 21.09
C ALA A 155 14.14 5.91 22.24
N GLY A 156 14.54 4.64 22.24
CA GLY A 156 15.51 4.09 23.20
C GLY A 156 16.88 4.78 23.10
N ALA A 157 17.33 5.10 21.88
CA ALA A 157 18.55 5.89 21.67
C ALA A 157 18.42 7.32 22.21
N LEU A 158 17.26 7.96 22.07
CA LEU A 158 16.97 9.28 22.65
C LEU A 158 17.02 9.26 24.18
N LEU A 159 16.49 8.22 24.82
CA LEU A 159 16.49 8.09 26.27
C LEU A 159 17.91 7.92 26.85
N ARG A 160 18.84 7.29 26.10
CA ARG A 160 20.25 7.17 26.52
C ARG A 160 21.05 8.43 26.25
N GLU A 161 20.85 9.06 25.09
CA GLU A 161 21.60 10.23 24.69
C GLU A 161 20.67 11.31 24.12
N ARG A 162 20.36 12.28 24.97
CA ARG A 162 19.40 13.34 24.68
C ARG A 162 20.04 14.45 23.86
N GLY A 163 20.22 14.20 22.57
CA GLY A 163 20.69 15.17 21.59
C GLY A 163 19.57 15.67 20.67
N TRP A 164 19.71 16.90 20.19
CA TRP A 164 18.83 17.48 19.18
C TRP A 164 18.59 16.57 17.95
N PRO A 165 19.60 15.90 17.37
CA PRO A 165 19.35 15.02 16.22
C PRO A 165 18.53 13.78 16.59
N GLN A 166 18.66 13.26 17.81
CA GLN A 166 17.83 12.15 18.28
C GLN A 166 16.37 12.58 18.49
N VAL A 167 16.14 13.78 19.03
CA VAL A 167 14.78 14.33 19.17
C VAL A 167 14.11 14.46 17.80
N ALA A 168 14.82 15.02 16.83
CA ALA A 168 14.30 15.16 15.46
C ALA A 168 13.97 13.79 14.85
N ALA A 169 14.86 12.80 14.97
CA ALA A 169 14.62 11.45 14.46
C ALA A 169 13.41 10.77 15.13
N THR A 170 13.24 10.92 16.45
CA THR A 170 12.08 10.38 17.17
C THR A 170 10.78 11.05 16.73
N VAL A 171 10.77 12.39 16.57
CA VAL A 171 9.58 13.12 16.07
C VAL A 171 9.23 12.69 14.65
N ILE A 172 10.23 12.53 13.77
CA ILE A 172 10.02 12.04 12.41
C ILE A 172 9.43 10.62 12.42
N CYS A 173 9.97 9.71 13.24
CA CYS A 173 9.44 8.35 13.37
C CYS A 173 7.99 8.34 13.88
N ALA A 174 7.68 9.13 14.90
CA ALA A 174 6.33 9.22 15.45
C ALA A 174 5.35 9.81 14.44
N GLY A 175 5.70 10.92 13.79
CA GLY A 175 4.88 11.55 12.75
C GLY A 175 4.66 10.63 11.55
N PHE A 176 5.69 9.89 11.13
CA PHE A 176 5.58 8.87 10.10
C PHE A 176 4.58 7.77 10.50
N LEU A 177 4.67 7.23 11.72
CA LEU A 177 3.75 6.19 12.17
C LEU A 177 2.31 6.68 12.24
N ILE A 178 2.09 7.91 12.71
CA ILE A 178 0.74 8.51 12.72
C ILE A 178 0.21 8.55 11.29
N TRP A 179 0.95 9.16 10.36
CA TRP A 179 0.55 9.22 8.95
C TRP A 179 0.31 7.83 8.34
N TRP A 180 1.18 6.87 8.65
CA TRP A 180 1.09 5.50 8.15
C TRP A 180 -0.19 4.80 8.61
N TYR A 181 -0.55 4.90 9.89
CA TYR A 181 -1.73 4.24 10.44
C TYR A 181 -3.04 4.98 10.22
N THR A 182 -3.03 6.30 10.06
CA THR A 182 -4.27 7.08 9.92
C THR A 182 -4.67 7.32 8.46
N TRP A 183 -3.70 7.31 7.54
CA TRP A 183 -3.94 7.72 6.15
C TRP A 183 -3.51 6.66 5.13
N PHE A 184 -2.37 5.98 5.35
CA PHE A 184 -1.86 5.02 4.37
C PHE A 184 -2.53 3.65 4.50
N LEU A 185 -2.55 3.09 5.72
CA LEU A 185 -3.33 1.91 6.09
C LEU A 185 -4.77 2.29 6.43
#